data_AF-A0A7V2ALE9-F1
#
_entry.id   AF-A0A7V2ALE9-F1
#
_cell.length_a   1.000
_cell.length_b   1.000
_cell.length_c   1.000
_cell.angle_alpha   90.00
_cell.angle_beta   90.00
_cell.angle_gamma   90.00
#
_symmetry.space_group_name_H-M   'P 1'
#
loop_
_entity.id
_entity.type
_entity.pdbx_description
1 polymer ?
#
loop_
_entity_poly.entity_id
_entity_poly.type
_entity_poly.pdbx_seq_one_letter_code
_entity_poly.pdbx_strand_id
1 'polypeptide(L)'
;MAQTLRERAEKTASEVQDILGVNPNERPKEVTDAIEMAIIRALVKERQRCADVAFKCCPEDKDKAYKIAREVGRVKSVLITNLSSMR
;
A
#
# COMPACT_ATOMS: atom_id res chain seq x y z
N MET A 1 10.44 -12.86 -10.80
CA MET A 1 10.40 -12.28 -9.45
C MET A 1 9.23 -11.31 -9.40
N ALA A 2 8.46 -11.27 -8.31
CA ALA A 2 7.36 -10.32 -8.16
C ALA A 2 7.93 -8.91 -7.95
N GLN A 3 7.41 -7.91 -8.68
CA GLN A 3 7.88 -6.53 -8.57
C GLN A 3 7.57 -5.94 -7.20
N THR A 4 8.52 -5.17 -6.65
CA THR A 4 8.33 -4.48 -5.36
C THR A 4 7.36 -3.29 -5.50
N LEU A 5 6.77 -2.82 -4.39
CA LEU A 5 5.91 -1.63 -4.42
C LEU A 5 6.68 -0.38 -4.87
N ARG A 6 7.95 -0.30 -4.48
CA ARG A 6 8.91 0.72 -4.93
C ARG A 6 9.04 0.74 -6.45
N GLU A 7 9.37 -0.41 -7.05
CA GLU A 7 9.51 -0.53 -8.51
C GLU A 7 8.24 -0.14 -9.26
N ARG A 8 7.06 -0.52 -8.72
CA ARG A 8 5.77 -0.15 -9.30
C ARG A 8 5.50 1.35 -9.17
N ALA A 9 5.85 1.94 -8.02
CA ALA A 9 5.71 3.38 -7.80
C ALA A 9 6.67 4.19 -8.70
N GLU A 10 7.90 3.73 -8.89
CA GLU A 10 8.88 4.35 -9.78
C GLU A 10 8.40 4.32 -11.23
N LYS A 11 7.89 3.17 -11.70
CA LYS A 11 7.29 3.06 -13.03
C LYS A 11 6.10 4.02 -13.20
N THR A 12 5.18 4.04 -12.25
CA THR A 12 4.02 4.94 -12.29
C THR A 12 4.45 6.41 -12.19
N ALA A 13 5.51 6.74 -11.45
CA ALA A 13 6.06 8.10 -11.42
C ALA A 13 6.54 8.54 -12.81
N SER A 14 7.24 7.68 -13.54
CA SER A 14 7.63 7.95 -14.92
C SER A 14 6.41 8.13 -15.85
N GLU A 15 5.41 7.25 -15.75
CA GLU A 15 4.18 7.37 -16.55
C GLU A 15 3.42 8.68 -16.26
N VAL A 16 3.32 9.08 -14.98
CA VAL A 16 2.68 10.34 -14.58
C VAL A 16 3.47 11.55 -15.06
N GLN A 17 4.80 11.49 -15.03
CA GLN A 17 5.66 12.55 -15.57
C GLN A 17 5.48 12.70 -17.08
N ASP A 18 5.41 11.59 -17.82
CA ASP A 18 5.17 11.59 -19.27
C ASP A 18 3.79 12.18 -19.62
N ILE A 19 2.76 11.87 -18.84
CA ILE A 19 1.39 12.38 -19.04
C ILE A 19 1.31 13.89 -18.75
N LEU A 20 1.92 14.33 -17.65
CA LEU A 20 1.82 15.70 -17.17
C LEU A 20 2.84 16.64 -17.84
N GLY A 21 3.79 16.12 -18.61
CA GLY A 21 4.85 16.90 -19.26
C GLY A 21 5.78 17.60 -18.26
N VAL A 22 5.89 17.08 -17.04
CA VAL A 22 6.69 17.69 -15.97
C VAL A 22 8.14 17.25 -16.13
N ASN A 23 9.09 18.18 -15.93
CA ASN A 23 10.50 17.87 -16.06
C ASN A 23 10.92 16.84 -14.98
N PRO A 24 11.44 15.66 -15.38
CA PRO A 24 11.83 14.59 -14.45
C PRO A 24 12.93 14.99 -13.47
N ASN A 25 13.62 16.11 -13.70
CA ASN A 25 14.74 16.56 -12.88
C ASN A 25 14.34 17.47 -11.71
N GLU A 26 13.09 17.94 -11.63
CA GLU A 26 12.72 18.86 -10.56
C GLU A 26 12.63 18.13 -9.22
N ARG A 27 11.85 17.03 -9.12
CA ARG A 27 11.66 16.27 -7.85
C ARG A 27 11.24 14.79 -8.04
N PRO A 28 12.03 13.95 -8.74
CA PRO A 28 11.62 12.58 -9.08
C PRO A 28 11.37 11.69 -7.85
N LYS A 29 12.17 11.84 -6.78
CA LYS A 29 12.01 11.09 -5.53
C LYS A 29 10.70 11.42 -4.80
N GLU A 30 10.31 12.69 -4.73
CA GLU A 30 9.09 13.10 -4.02
C GLU A 30 7.83 12.57 -4.72
N VAL A 31 7.83 12.54 -6.07
CA VAL A 31 6.73 11.99 -6.86
C VAL A 31 6.59 10.48 -6.62
N THR A 32 7.70 9.74 -6.73
CA THR A 32 7.71 8.29 -6.44
C THR A 32 7.23 8.00 -5.01
N ASP A 33 7.74 8.73 -4.02
CA ASP A 33 7.37 8.54 -2.62
C ASP A 33 5.88 8.85 -2.37
N ALA A 34 5.34 9.90 -3.01
CA ALA A 34 3.92 10.24 -2.93
C ALA A 34 3.03 9.15 -3.54
N ILE A 35 3.43 8.60 -4.69
CA ILE A 35 2.71 7.51 -5.36
C ILE A 35 2.76 6.23 -4.52
N GLU A 36 3.95 5.86 -4.04
CA GLU A 36 4.14 4.70 -3.17
C GLU A 36 3.24 4.80 -1.92
N MET A 37 3.23 5.97 -1.28
CA MET A 37 2.43 6.21 -0.09
C MET A 37 0.91 6.22 -0.39
N ALA A 38 0.49 6.73 -1.55
CA ALA A 38 -0.90 6.67 -1.99
C ALA A 38 -1.38 5.23 -2.19
N ILE A 39 -0.56 4.39 -2.85
CA ILE A 39 -0.85 2.96 -3.06
C ILE A 39 -0.98 2.23 -1.72
N ILE A 40 -0.04 2.45 -0.79
CA ILE A 40 -0.08 1.84 0.54
C ILE A 40 -1.35 2.23 1.28
N ARG A 41 -1.73 3.52 1.27
CA ARG A 41 -2.95 4.01 1.94
C ARG A 41 -4.22 3.38 1.35
N ALA A 42 -4.30 3.29 0.03
CA ALA A 42 -5.44 2.69 -0.65
C ALA A 42 -5.59 1.20 -0.29
N LEU A 43 -4.50 0.44 -0.34
CA LEU A 43 -4.49 -0.98 0.02
C LEU A 43 -4.88 -1.19 1.49
N VAL A 44 -4.34 -0.40 2.42
CA VAL A 44 -4.69 -0.49 3.84
C VAL A 44 -6.18 -0.20 4.05
N LYS A 45 -6.72 0.84 3.41
CA LYS A 45 -8.12 1.23 3.56
C LYS A 45 -9.06 0.14 3.02
N GLU A 46 -8.74 -0.47 1.88
CA GLU A 46 -9.55 -1.57 1.35
C GLU A 46 -9.50 -2.80 2.25
N ARG A 47 -8.32 -3.20 2.75
CA ARG A 47 -8.22 -4.33 3.69
C ARG A 47 -9.03 -4.10 4.96
N GLN A 48 -9.02 -2.88 5.49
CA GLN A 48 -9.85 -2.51 6.64
C GLN A 48 -11.34 -2.64 6.31
N ARG A 49 -11.77 -2.12 5.15
CA ARG A 49 -13.15 -2.22 4.70
C ARG A 49 -13.61 -3.67 4.53
N CYS A 50 -12.78 -4.55 3.97
CA CYS A 50 -13.07 -5.98 3.90
C CYS A 50 -13.29 -6.60 5.29
N ALA A 51 -12.44 -6.26 6.26
CA ALA A 51 -12.58 -6.73 7.64
C ALA A 51 -13.87 -6.21 8.29
N ASP A 52 -14.21 -4.94 8.08
CA ASP A 52 -15.42 -4.33 8.61
C ASP A 52 -16.70 -4.97 8.03
N VAL A 53 -16.70 -5.30 6.73
CA VAL A 53 -17.82 -6.02 6.09
C VAL A 53 -17.95 -7.44 6.64
N ALA A 54 -16.83 -8.17 6.76
CA ALA A 54 -16.84 -9.52 7.34
C ALA A 54 -17.37 -9.52 8.79
N PHE A 55 -16.98 -8.52 9.59
CA PHE A 55 -17.48 -8.34 10.96
C PHE A 55 -18.98 -8.07 11.03
N LYS A 56 -19.54 -7.37 10.04
CA LYS A 56 -20.96 -7.02 9.98
C LYS A 56 -21.85 -8.15 9.46
N CYS A 57 -21.34 -9.02 8.60
CA CYS A 57 -22.16 -10.05 7.93
C CYS A 57 -22.20 -11.41 8.63
N CYS A 58 -21.18 -11.79 9.43
CA CYS A 58 -21.14 -13.09 10.12
C CYS A 58 -20.80 -12.94 11.62
N PRO A 59 -21.80 -12.91 12.52
CA PRO A 59 -21.57 -12.84 13.97
C PRO A 59 -20.80 -14.05 14.50
N GLU A 60 -21.01 -15.25 13.92
CA GLU A 60 -20.33 -16.48 14.35
C GLU A 60 -18.84 -16.53 13.95
N ASP A 61 -18.43 -15.75 12.93
CA ASP A 61 -17.06 -15.70 12.44
C ASP A 61 -16.25 -14.52 13.01
N LYS A 62 -16.77 -13.78 14.00
CA LYS A 62 -16.10 -12.61 14.61
C LYS A 62 -14.67 -12.91 15.06
N ASP A 63 -14.44 -14.05 15.69
CA ASP A 63 -13.09 -14.44 16.14
C ASP A 63 -12.14 -14.70 14.97
N LYS A 64 -12.66 -15.26 13.88
CA LYS A 64 -11.90 -15.50 12.65
C LYS A 64 -11.57 -14.18 11.96
N ALA A 65 -12.53 -13.24 11.91
CA ALA A 65 -12.33 -11.89 11.42
C ALA A 65 -11.27 -11.13 12.25
N TYR A 66 -11.30 -11.23 13.58
CA TYR A 66 -10.27 -10.65 14.45
C TYR A 66 -8.88 -11.26 14.20
N LYS A 67 -8.80 -12.58 13.99
CA LYS A 67 -7.54 -13.25 13.68
C LYS A 67 -6.96 -12.77 12.34
N ILE A 68 -7.79 -12.70 11.31
CA ILE A 68 -7.39 -12.20 9.98
C ILE A 68 -6.96 -10.73 10.07
N ALA A 69 -7.71 -9.88 10.74
CA ALA A 69 -7.35 -8.47 10.92
C ALA A 69 -5.99 -8.31 11.62
N ARG A 70 -5.72 -9.15 12.64
CA ARG A 70 -4.42 -9.16 13.33
C ARG A 70 -3.27 -9.59 12.42
N GLU A 71 -3.48 -10.63 11.61
CA GLU A 71 -2.47 -11.11 10.67
C GLU A 71 -2.19 -10.09 9.56
N VAL A 72 -3.24 -9.46 9.01
CA VAL A 72 -3.09 -8.34 8.08
C VAL A 72 -2.33 -7.18 8.71
N GLY A 73 -2.60 -6.86 9.98
CA GLY A 73 -1.86 -5.84 10.74
C GLY A 73 -0.38 -6.20 10.92
N ARG A 74 -0.05 -7.46 11.22
CA ARG A 74 1.34 -7.93 11.34
C ARG A 74 2.09 -7.87 10.01
N VAL A 75 1.47 -8.35 8.93
CA VAL A 75 2.05 -8.27 7.59
C VAL A 75 2.29 -6.81 7.20
N LYS A 76 1.33 -5.91 7.49
CA LYS A 76 1.50 -4.45 7.30
C LYS A 76 2.69 -3.91 8.08
N SER A 77 2.83 -4.27 9.36
CA SER A 77 3.96 -3.82 10.18
C SER A 77 5.29 -4.26 9.59
N VAL A 78 5.42 -5.53 9.21
CA VAL A 78 6.64 -6.07 8.59
C VAL A 78 6.92 -5.38 7.26
N LEU A 79 5.89 -5.13 6.45
CA LEU A 79 6.03 -4.43 5.17
C LEU A 79 6.57 -3.01 5.36
N ILE A 80 5.99 -2.26 6.32
CA ILE A 80 6.43 -0.90 6.66
C ILE A 80 7.85 -0.91 7.21
N THR A 81 8.18 -1.84 8.12
CA THR A 81 9.52 -1.97 8.69
C THR A 81 10.55 -2.28 7.60
N ASN A 82 10.30 -3.26 6.73
CA ASN A 82 11.21 -3.61 5.63
C ASN A 82 11.39 -2.45 4.64
N LEU A 83 10.30 -1.77 4.27
CA LEU A 83 10.38 -0.58 3.40
C LEU A 83 11.16 0.56 4.07
N SER A 84 11.03 0.71 5.39
CA SER A 84 11.78 1.73 6.14
C SER A 84 13.27 1.37 6.29
N SER A 85 13.61 0.09 6.37
CA SER A 85 15.00 -0.41 6.44
C SER A 85 15.73 -0.44 5.09
N MET A 86 15.01 -0.30 3.98
CA MET A 86 15.59 -0.19 2.63
C MET A 86 15.83 1.27 2.21
N ARG A 87 15.48 2.24 3.06
CA ARG A 87 15.83 3.66 2.93
C ARG A 87 17.17 3.95 3.60
#